data_AF-A0A1M5F7A1-F1
#
_entry.id   AF-A0A1M5F7A1-F1
#
_cell.length_a   1.000
_cell.length_b   1.000
_cell.length_c   1.000
_cell.angle_alpha   90.00
_cell.angle_beta   90.00
_cell.angle_gamma   90.00
#
_symmetry.space_group_name_H-M   'P 1'
#
loop_
_entity.id
_entity.type
_entity.pdbx_description
1 polymer ?
#
loop_
_entity_poly.entity_id
_entity_poly.type
_entity_poly.pdbx_seq_one_letter_code
_entity_poly.pdbx_strand_id
1 'polypeptide(L)'
;MKNLSMKHHLVVLLAVLNLLVFQSCQSQTPKNPQHLGEGTGDFDLDQLTFKEDVNALFSKVNYIKLPHKDAFYDKVKKEEVIRDTLAFEYKVSKADRAKVNTYFLDKSLNHRMVFFFVDKKNQFKAFSFFASKKDGDFSKQIELIDKKYKKYKVNLKPDKRRDFADAKAYQWESPDKIISVTMSTKPADGEYTMGLTVVDKKTDFKKFPINQFIYGNSVCLDNTCKE
;
A
#
# COMPACT_ATOMS: atom_id res chain seq x y z
N MET A 1 -25.27 -62.50 15.09
CA MET A 1 -25.90 -61.17 14.90
C MET A 1 -25.07 -59.99 15.45
N LYS A 2 -23.72 -60.00 15.41
CA LYS A 2 -22.89 -58.87 15.92
C LYS A 2 -22.27 -57.97 14.83
N ASN A 3 -22.43 -58.30 13.54
CA ASN A 3 -21.75 -57.60 12.44
C ASN A 3 -22.56 -56.46 11.78
N LEU A 4 -23.83 -56.25 12.12
CA LEU A 4 -24.62 -55.17 11.53
C LEU A 4 -24.36 -53.81 12.18
N SER A 5 -24.14 -53.76 13.50
CA SER A 5 -23.92 -52.52 14.26
C SER A 5 -22.63 -51.80 13.85
N MET A 6 -21.54 -52.55 13.61
CA MET A 6 -20.23 -51.97 13.26
C MET A 6 -20.23 -51.28 11.89
N LYS A 7 -20.97 -51.81 10.91
CA LYS A 7 -21.09 -51.22 9.57
C LYS A 7 -21.85 -49.89 9.60
N HIS A 8 -22.90 -49.77 10.42
CA HIS A 8 -23.65 -48.53 10.55
C HIS A 8 -22.84 -47.43 11.23
N HIS A 9 -22.05 -47.77 12.25
CA HIS A 9 -21.15 -46.82 12.91
C HIS A 9 -20.06 -46.30 11.97
N LEU A 10 -19.50 -47.17 11.11
CA LEU A 10 -18.50 -46.76 10.12
C LEU A 10 -19.08 -45.77 9.09
N VAL A 11 -20.31 -46.04 8.61
CA VAL A 11 -20.99 -45.17 7.64
C VAL A 11 -21.32 -43.80 8.25
N VAL A 12 -21.80 -43.76 9.49
CA VAL A 12 -22.07 -42.51 10.21
C VAL A 12 -20.78 -41.72 10.45
N LEU A 13 -19.69 -42.39 10.82
CA LEU A 13 -18.40 -41.74 11.02
C LEU A 13 -17.86 -41.12 9.71
N LEU A 14 -17.99 -41.83 8.59
CA LEU A 14 -17.61 -41.33 7.26
C LEU A 14 -18.48 -40.14 6.81
N ALA A 15 -19.77 -40.15 7.12
CA ALA A 15 -20.67 -39.04 6.81
C ALA A 15 -20.31 -37.79 7.62
N VAL A 16 -20.02 -37.94 8.92
CA VAL A 16 -19.57 -36.84 9.79
C VAL A 16 -18.21 -36.30 9.34
N LEU A 17 -17.27 -37.18 8.97
CA LEU A 17 -15.96 -36.77 8.47
C LEU A 17 -16.06 -35.97 7.16
N ASN A 18 -16.92 -36.39 6.22
CA ASN A 18 -17.15 -35.63 4.99
C ASN A 18 -17.78 -34.26 5.28
N LEU A 19 -18.76 -34.18 6.17
CA LEU A 19 -19.38 -32.91 6.57
C LEU A 19 -18.38 -31.94 7.22
N LEU A 20 -17.44 -32.43 8.02
CA LEU A 20 -16.37 -31.63 8.63
C LEU A 20 -15.35 -31.12 7.60
N VAL A 21 -15.04 -31.91 6.56
CA VAL A 21 -14.15 -31.49 5.47
C VAL A 21 -14.80 -30.41 4.59
N PHE A 22 -16.12 -30.46 4.38
CA PHE A 22 -16.81 -29.40 3.63
C PHE A 22 -16.99 -28.09 4.43
N GLN A 23 -17.15 -28.15 5.76
CA GLN A 23 -17.21 -26.94 6.60
C GLN A 23 -15.86 -26.23 6.74
N SER A 24 -14.74 -26.95 6.66
CA SER A 24 -13.40 -26.36 6.77
C SER A 24 -12.94 -25.60 5.52
N CYS A 25 -13.61 -25.78 4.36
CA CYS A 25 -13.31 -25.04 3.13
C CYS A 25 -13.98 -23.65 3.03
N GLN A 26 -15.05 -23.36 3.80
CA GLN A 26 -15.79 -22.09 3.67
C GLN A 26 -15.35 -21.00 4.67
N SER A 27 -14.49 -21.31 5.64
CA SER A 27 -14.19 -20.40 6.77
C SER A 27 -12.87 -19.62 6.65
N GLN A 28 -12.12 -19.73 5.55
CA GLN A 28 -10.85 -19.03 5.40
C GLN A 28 -10.96 -17.98 4.31
N THR A 29 -11.61 -16.85 4.61
CA THR A 29 -11.38 -15.63 3.83
C THR A 29 -9.88 -15.33 3.91
N PRO A 30 -9.15 -15.34 2.78
CA PRO A 30 -7.71 -15.15 2.81
C PRO A 30 -7.39 -13.80 3.46
N LYS A 31 -6.54 -13.81 4.48
CA LYS A 31 -5.97 -12.58 5.03
C LYS A 31 -5.03 -12.02 3.96
N ASN A 32 -5.51 -11.03 3.22
CA ASN A 32 -4.88 -10.42 2.03
C ASN A 32 -5.00 -11.29 0.75
N PRO A 33 -6.06 -11.12 -0.06
CA PRO A 33 -6.25 -11.89 -1.29
C PRO A 33 -5.17 -11.58 -2.34
N GLN A 34 -5.04 -12.44 -3.36
CA GLN A 34 -4.07 -12.21 -4.45
C GLN A 34 -4.50 -11.07 -5.39
N HIS A 35 -5.79 -10.75 -5.41
CA HIS A 35 -6.38 -9.73 -6.27
C HIS A 35 -7.14 -8.68 -5.44
N LEU A 36 -7.06 -7.43 -5.86
CA LEU A 36 -7.93 -6.37 -5.33
C LEU A 36 -9.37 -6.67 -5.74
N GLY A 37 -10.31 -6.56 -4.80
CA GLY A 37 -11.75 -6.73 -5.06
C GLY A 37 -12.23 -8.18 -5.19
N GLU A 38 -11.37 -9.17 -4.92
CA GLU A 38 -11.79 -10.56 -4.78
C GLU A 38 -12.65 -10.74 -3.51
N GLY A 39 -13.93 -11.09 -3.70
CA GLY A 39 -14.86 -11.52 -2.64
C GLY A 39 -14.82 -10.68 -1.36
N THR A 40 -15.22 -9.41 -1.39
CA THR A 40 -15.31 -8.52 -0.19
C THR A 40 -14.08 -8.56 0.74
N GLY A 41 -12.90 -8.88 0.21
CA GLY A 41 -11.70 -9.09 1.00
C GLY A 41 -10.97 -7.80 1.34
N ASP A 42 -10.59 -7.66 2.60
CA ASP A 42 -9.70 -6.58 3.03
C ASP A 42 -8.28 -6.84 2.50
N PHE A 43 -7.67 -5.84 1.88
CA PHE A 43 -6.33 -5.91 1.32
C PHE A 43 -5.35 -5.02 2.12
N ASP A 44 -4.41 -5.64 2.81
CA ASP A 44 -3.37 -4.94 3.57
C ASP A 44 -2.20 -4.60 2.65
N LEU A 45 -2.08 -3.33 2.28
CA LEU A 45 -1.03 -2.79 1.41
C LEU A 45 0.38 -3.02 1.98
N ASP A 46 0.51 -3.20 3.29
CA ASP A 46 1.80 -3.52 3.92
C ASP A 46 2.34 -4.89 3.50
N GLN A 47 1.47 -5.80 3.06
CA GLN A 47 1.84 -7.14 2.58
C GLN A 47 2.35 -7.14 1.13
N LEU A 48 2.26 -6.02 0.40
CA LEU A 48 2.81 -5.92 -0.95
C LEU A 48 4.33 -6.15 -0.93
N THR A 49 4.81 -6.91 -1.91
CA THR A 49 6.21 -7.34 -2.04
C THR A 49 6.93 -6.69 -3.23
N PHE A 50 6.22 -5.92 -4.05
CA PHE A 50 6.71 -5.33 -5.31
C PHE A 50 7.06 -6.33 -6.40
N LYS A 51 6.65 -7.59 -6.21
CA LYS A 51 6.79 -8.66 -7.19
C LYS A 51 5.46 -9.07 -7.80
N GLU A 52 4.37 -8.44 -7.38
CA GLU A 52 3.03 -8.72 -7.88
C GLU A 52 2.94 -8.42 -9.38
N ASP A 53 2.32 -9.31 -10.12
CA ASP A 53 1.88 -9.01 -11.49
C ASP A 53 0.74 -7.99 -11.40
N VAL A 54 0.96 -6.81 -11.98
CA VAL A 54 -0.01 -5.70 -11.93
C VAL A 54 -1.32 -6.08 -12.62
N ASN A 55 -1.28 -6.81 -13.74
CA ASN A 55 -2.52 -7.21 -14.41
C ASN A 55 -3.30 -8.20 -13.54
N ALA A 56 -2.61 -9.12 -12.87
CA ALA A 56 -3.23 -10.04 -11.93
C ALA A 56 -3.84 -9.30 -10.73
N LEU A 57 -3.08 -8.41 -10.08
CA LEU A 57 -3.50 -7.65 -8.90
C LEU A 57 -4.81 -6.88 -9.15
N PHE A 58 -4.97 -6.30 -10.34
CA PHE A 58 -6.13 -5.51 -10.72
C PHE A 58 -7.20 -6.30 -11.50
N SER A 59 -7.04 -7.61 -11.70
CA SER A 59 -7.91 -8.40 -12.60
C SER A 59 -9.39 -8.49 -12.20
N LYS A 60 -9.73 -8.16 -10.95
CA LYS A 60 -11.10 -8.21 -10.40
C LYS A 60 -11.72 -6.85 -10.15
N VAL A 61 -11.03 -5.75 -10.50
CA VAL A 61 -11.49 -4.38 -10.30
C VAL A 61 -11.31 -3.55 -11.55
N ASN A 62 -12.25 -2.64 -11.83
CA ASN A 62 -12.01 -1.64 -12.87
C ASN A 62 -11.00 -0.61 -12.35
N TYR A 63 -10.02 -0.28 -13.18
CA TYR A 63 -8.99 0.70 -12.86
C TYR A 63 -8.80 1.73 -13.97
N ILE A 64 -8.32 2.92 -13.58
CA ILE A 64 -7.88 3.97 -14.48
C ILE A 64 -6.36 3.91 -14.52
N LYS A 65 -5.78 3.88 -15.72
CA LYS A 65 -4.34 3.89 -15.99
C LYS A 65 -3.95 5.26 -16.54
N LEU A 66 -3.23 6.07 -15.76
CA LEU A 66 -2.79 7.41 -16.20
C LEU A 66 -1.29 7.41 -16.50
N PRO A 67 -0.86 7.86 -17.69
CA PRO A 67 0.55 8.02 -18.01
C PRO A 67 1.11 9.27 -17.34
N HIS A 68 2.29 9.17 -16.71
CA HIS A 68 3.10 10.34 -16.36
C HIS A 68 4.05 10.72 -17.52
N LYS A 69 4.35 12.02 -17.65
CA LYS A 69 5.24 12.54 -18.70
C LYS A 69 6.67 12.02 -18.51
N ASP A 70 7.31 11.74 -19.63
CA ASP A 70 8.60 11.04 -19.75
C ASP A 70 9.82 11.97 -19.67
N ALA A 71 9.65 13.20 -19.16
CA ALA A 71 10.70 14.21 -19.20
C ALA A 71 10.66 15.13 -17.97
N PHE A 72 11.85 15.41 -17.44
CA PHE A 72 12.08 16.51 -16.51
C PHE A 72 13.34 17.25 -16.94
N TYR A 73 13.38 18.55 -16.64
CA TYR A 73 14.56 19.37 -16.88
C TYR A 73 15.54 19.21 -15.71
N ASP A 74 16.71 18.63 -15.95
CA ASP A 74 17.78 18.53 -14.96
C ASP A 74 18.44 19.91 -14.81
N LYS A 75 18.20 20.59 -13.68
CA LYS A 75 18.75 21.93 -13.43
C LYS A 75 20.27 21.96 -13.26
N VAL A 76 20.88 20.84 -12.88
CA VAL A 76 22.34 20.73 -12.69
C VAL A 76 23.02 20.52 -14.03
N LYS A 77 22.45 19.65 -14.87
CA LYS A 77 22.98 19.32 -16.20
C LYS A 77 22.48 20.23 -17.32
N LYS A 78 21.45 21.05 -17.06
CA LYS A 78 20.79 21.96 -18.01
C LYS A 78 20.25 21.28 -19.26
N GLU A 79 19.80 20.03 -19.14
CA GLU A 79 19.25 19.24 -20.24
C GLU A 79 17.90 18.63 -19.90
N GLU A 80 17.08 18.39 -20.92
CA GLU A 80 15.84 17.61 -20.79
C GLU A 80 16.21 16.12 -20.79
N VAL A 81 15.98 15.45 -19.66
CA VAL A 81 16.30 14.03 -19.52
C VAL A 81 15.03 13.23 -19.81
N ILE A 82 15.01 12.59 -20.98
CA ILE A 82 14.00 11.60 -21.35
C ILE A 82 14.27 10.34 -20.52
N ARG A 83 13.30 9.89 -19.73
CA ARG A 83 13.46 8.71 -18.87
C ARG A 83 12.81 7.46 -19.49
N ASP A 84 13.22 6.29 -19.00
CA ASP A 84 12.56 5.02 -19.31
C ASP A 84 11.27 4.82 -18.49
N THR A 85 10.48 5.87 -18.24
CA THR A 85 9.41 5.85 -17.24
C THR A 85 8.08 6.40 -17.75
N LEU A 86 7.33 5.55 -18.45
CA LEU A 86 5.89 5.57 -18.23
C LEU A 86 5.66 4.99 -16.84
N ALA A 87 5.66 5.89 -15.85
CA ALA A 87 4.97 5.62 -14.61
C ALA A 87 3.48 5.59 -14.94
N PHE A 88 2.82 4.45 -14.70
CA PHE A 88 1.37 4.40 -14.75
C PHE A 88 0.82 4.47 -13.35
N GLU A 89 -0.10 5.39 -13.15
CA GLU A 89 -0.88 5.50 -11.92
C GLU A 89 -2.13 4.64 -12.11
N TYR A 90 -2.21 3.53 -11.37
CA TYR A 90 -3.42 2.70 -11.32
C TYR A 90 -4.32 3.19 -10.19
N LYS A 91 -5.59 3.48 -10.52
CA LYS A 91 -6.62 3.92 -9.58
C LYS A 91 -7.84 3.04 -9.67
N VAL A 92 -8.32 2.48 -8.55
CA VAL A 92 -9.62 1.80 -8.54
C VAL A 92 -10.72 2.80 -8.93
N SER A 93 -11.52 2.42 -9.92
CA SER A 93 -12.62 3.24 -10.44
C SER A 93 -13.60 3.60 -9.32
N LYS A 94 -14.25 4.77 -9.41
CA LYS A 94 -15.21 5.22 -8.40
C LYS A 94 -16.33 4.18 -8.16
N ALA A 95 -16.74 3.45 -9.19
CA ALA A 95 -17.80 2.45 -9.13
C ALA A 95 -17.43 1.20 -8.31
N ASP A 96 -16.15 0.81 -8.29
CA ASP A 96 -15.69 -0.40 -7.60
C ASP A 96 -15.03 -0.14 -6.24
N ARG A 97 -14.85 1.12 -5.82
CA ARG A 97 -14.27 1.42 -4.49
C ARG A 97 -15.04 0.80 -3.33
N ALA A 98 -16.36 0.67 -3.44
CA ALA A 98 -17.18 0.05 -2.40
C ALA A 98 -16.89 -1.46 -2.23
N LYS A 99 -16.25 -2.09 -3.22
CA LYS A 99 -15.91 -3.52 -3.24
C LYS A 99 -14.47 -3.80 -2.80
N VAL A 100 -13.65 -2.76 -2.65
CA VAL A 100 -12.22 -2.86 -2.36
C VAL A 100 -11.94 -2.12 -1.06
N ASN A 101 -11.65 -2.86 0.00
CA ASN A 101 -11.16 -2.27 1.24
C ASN A 101 -9.65 -2.45 1.32
N THR A 102 -8.89 -1.48 0.80
CA THR A 102 -7.45 -1.40 1.05
C THR A 102 -7.19 -0.74 2.40
N TYR A 103 -6.09 -1.09 3.05
CA TYR A 103 -5.60 -0.44 4.26
C TYR A 103 -4.09 -0.65 4.41
N PHE A 104 -3.44 0.08 5.30
CA PHE A 104 -2.03 -0.14 5.62
C PHE A 104 -1.89 -0.32 7.13
N LEU A 105 -1.69 -1.56 7.58
CA LEU A 105 -1.61 -1.97 8.99
C LEU A 105 -2.91 -1.79 9.83
N ASP A 106 -3.76 -0.81 9.53
CA ASP A 106 -4.99 -0.51 10.26
C ASP A 106 -6.20 -0.37 9.32
N LYS A 107 -7.19 -1.27 9.46
CA LYS A 107 -8.43 -1.22 8.67
C LYS A 107 -9.30 0.02 8.95
N SER A 108 -9.09 0.68 10.10
CA SER A 108 -9.80 1.93 10.41
C SER A 108 -9.23 3.14 9.65
N LEU A 109 -8.07 2.98 8.99
CA LEU A 109 -7.49 4.02 8.16
C LEU A 109 -8.25 4.18 6.85
N ASN A 110 -9.24 5.04 6.87
CA ASN A 110 -10.00 5.37 5.68
C ASN A 110 -9.19 6.32 4.78
N HIS A 111 -8.95 5.88 3.55
CA HIS A 111 -8.35 6.69 2.50
C HIS A 111 -9.21 6.56 1.25
N ARG A 112 -9.32 7.66 0.51
CA ARG A 112 -10.27 7.74 -0.61
C ARG A 112 -9.81 6.94 -1.83
N MET A 113 -8.49 6.77 -1.99
CA MET A 113 -7.86 6.16 -3.14
C MET A 113 -6.40 5.79 -2.82
N VAL A 114 -5.94 4.67 -3.39
CA VAL A 114 -4.52 4.31 -3.49
C VAL A 114 -4.06 4.55 -4.91
N PHE A 115 -2.89 5.16 -5.03
CA PHE A 115 -2.15 5.35 -6.25
C PHE A 115 -1.04 4.31 -6.31
N PHE A 116 -1.08 3.45 -7.32
CA PHE A 116 -0.05 2.44 -7.56
C PHE A 116 0.80 2.89 -8.73
N PHE A 117 2.12 2.93 -8.54
CA PHE A 117 3.07 3.38 -9.56
C PHE A 117 3.91 2.20 -10.04
N VAL A 118 3.97 2.03 -11.36
CA VAL A 118 4.68 0.94 -12.04
C VAL A 118 5.64 1.50 -13.09
N ASP A 119 6.65 0.77 -13.53
CA ASP A 119 7.55 1.21 -14.62
C ASP A 119 7.05 0.80 -16.03
N LYS A 120 7.83 1.10 -17.10
CA LYS A 120 7.54 0.72 -18.50
C LYS A 120 7.39 -0.79 -18.70
N LYS A 121 7.95 -1.61 -17.80
CA LYS A 121 7.84 -3.08 -17.82
C LYS A 121 6.64 -3.57 -17.00
N ASN A 122 5.76 -2.66 -16.57
CA ASN A 122 4.65 -2.91 -15.64
C ASN A 122 5.12 -3.53 -14.32
N GLN A 123 6.34 -3.24 -13.86
CA GLN A 123 6.80 -3.68 -12.54
C GLN A 123 6.39 -2.66 -11.50
N PHE A 124 5.80 -3.13 -10.40
CA PHE A 124 5.39 -2.28 -9.28
C PHE A 124 6.60 -1.65 -8.58
N LYS A 125 6.58 -0.34 -8.35
CA LYS A 125 7.70 0.42 -7.72
C LYS A 125 7.30 1.16 -6.46
N ALA A 126 6.05 1.61 -6.38
CA ALA A 126 5.57 2.34 -5.22
C ALA A 126 4.04 2.33 -5.14
N PHE A 127 3.51 2.57 -3.95
CA PHE A 127 2.16 3.10 -3.81
C PHE A 127 2.15 4.32 -2.90
N SER A 128 1.10 5.14 -3.05
CA SER A 128 0.79 6.21 -2.11
C SER A 128 -0.70 6.35 -1.91
N PHE A 129 -1.10 6.91 -0.79
CA PHE A 129 -2.47 7.34 -0.58
C PHE A 129 -2.52 8.56 0.34
N PHE A 130 -3.68 9.21 0.35
CA PHE A 130 -4.02 10.27 1.28
C PHE A 130 -5.24 9.90 2.09
N ALA A 131 -5.14 10.17 3.39
CA ALA A 131 -6.24 10.09 4.32
C ALA A 131 -6.50 11.49 4.90
N SER A 132 -7.76 11.81 5.14
CA SER A 132 -8.16 12.96 5.93
C SER A 132 -9.20 12.54 6.96
N LYS A 133 -9.24 13.24 8.10
CA LYS A 133 -10.26 13.04 9.12
C LYS A 133 -10.47 14.32 9.92
N LYS A 134 -11.70 14.51 10.40
CA LYS A 134 -12.10 15.69 11.18
C LYS A 134 -11.58 15.65 12.62
N ASP A 135 -11.65 14.48 13.24
CA ASP A 135 -11.35 14.34 14.68
C ASP A 135 -10.04 13.56 14.95
N GLY A 136 -9.17 14.20 15.75
CA GLY A 136 -7.87 13.67 16.17
C GLY A 136 -6.80 13.65 15.07
N ASP A 137 -5.59 13.25 15.43
CA ASP A 137 -4.44 13.18 14.52
C ASP A 137 -4.15 11.74 14.04
N PHE A 138 -3.13 11.56 13.21
CA PHE A 138 -2.72 10.23 12.73
C PHE A 138 -1.67 9.55 13.63
N SER A 139 -1.52 9.95 14.89
CA SER A 139 -0.49 9.41 15.79
C SER A 139 -0.59 7.89 15.99
N LYS A 140 -1.81 7.33 16.08
CA LYS A 140 -2.03 5.88 16.13
C LYS A 140 -1.42 5.16 14.92
N GLN A 141 -1.52 5.75 13.72
CA GLN A 141 -0.93 5.17 12.52
C GLN A 141 0.60 5.13 12.63
N ILE A 142 1.21 6.18 13.16
CA ILE A 142 2.66 6.21 13.41
C ILE A 142 3.05 5.15 14.44
N GLU A 143 2.30 4.99 15.52
CA GLU A 143 2.56 3.96 16.54
C GLU A 143 2.52 2.55 15.94
N LEU A 144 1.58 2.26 15.04
CA LEU A 144 1.48 0.97 14.37
C LEU A 144 2.66 0.72 13.43
N ILE A 145 3.08 1.74 12.68
CA ILE A 145 4.28 1.66 11.82
C ILE A 145 5.52 1.46 12.69
N ASP A 146 5.71 2.25 13.75
CA ASP A 146 6.82 2.12 14.67
C ASP A 146 6.83 0.74 15.34
N LYS A 147 5.68 0.20 15.75
CA LYS A 147 5.60 -1.15 16.33
C LYS A 147 6.20 -2.22 15.40
N LYS A 148 6.04 -2.08 14.08
CA LYS A 148 6.58 -3.03 13.10
C LYS A 148 7.98 -2.67 12.58
N TYR A 149 8.26 -1.38 12.39
CA TYR A 149 9.40 -0.89 11.62
C TYR A 149 10.37 -0.01 12.42
N LYS A 150 10.19 0.20 13.74
CA LYS A 150 11.02 1.11 14.57
C LYS A 150 12.53 0.92 14.41
N LYS A 151 13.03 -0.31 14.27
CA LYS A 151 14.47 -0.57 14.06
C LYS A 151 15.03 0.00 12.75
N TYR A 152 14.16 0.36 11.81
CA TYR A 152 14.50 0.92 10.51
C TYR A 152 14.17 2.41 10.41
N LYS A 153 13.76 3.04 11.51
CA LYS A 153 13.40 4.46 11.53
C LYS A 153 14.59 5.32 11.16
N VAL A 154 14.37 6.30 10.31
CA VAL A 154 15.36 7.25 9.83
C VAL A 154 15.07 8.60 10.48
N ASN A 155 16.11 9.20 11.06
CA ASN A 155 16.02 10.58 11.52
C ASN A 155 16.17 11.51 10.31
N LEU A 156 15.11 12.29 10.06
CA LEU A 156 15.07 13.23 8.95
C LEU A 156 15.54 14.59 9.45
N LYS A 157 16.39 15.24 8.66
CA LYS A 157 16.73 16.65 8.90
C LYS A 157 15.48 17.51 8.74
N PRO A 158 15.30 18.55 9.56
CA PRO A 158 14.30 19.58 9.31
C PRO A 158 14.53 20.18 7.93
N ASP A 159 13.51 20.16 7.08
CA ASP A 159 13.58 20.72 5.73
C ASP A 159 12.48 21.75 5.62
N LYS A 160 12.81 23.05 5.57
CA LYS A 160 11.83 24.15 5.44
C LYS A 160 10.89 24.03 4.22
N ARG A 161 11.18 23.14 3.25
CA ARG A 161 10.31 22.81 2.10
C ARG A 161 9.40 21.61 2.34
N ARG A 162 9.70 20.74 3.32
CA ARG A 162 8.90 19.56 3.73
C ARG A 162 8.18 19.79 5.05
N ASP A 163 8.80 20.58 5.92
CA ASP A 163 8.21 21.30 7.04
C ASP A 163 7.33 22.40 6.45
N PHE A 164 6.17 22.02 5.91
CA PHE A 164 5.03 22.91 6.08
C PHE A 164 5.00 23.21 7.58
N ALA A 165 4.95 24.49 7.97
CA ALA A 165 5.12 24.90 9.37
C ALA A 165 4.18 24.19 10.36
N ASP A 166 3.18 23.47 9.84
CA ASP A 166 2.24 22.63 10.56
C ASP A 166 2.19 21.17 10.05
N ALA A 167 3.33 20.56 9.71
CA ALA A 167 3.42 19.14 9.35
C ALA A 167 4.61 18.42 10.01
N LYS A 168 4.48 17.11 10.19
CA LYS A 168 5.55 16.20 10.62
C LYS A 168 5.81 15.16 9.55
N ALA A 169 7.10 14.89 9.30
CA ALA A 169 7.55 13.85 8.40
C ALA A 169 8.21 12.70 9.17
N TYR A 170 7.94 11.47 8.74
CA TYR A 170 8.52 10.25 9.28
C TYR A 170 8.98 9.36 8.15
N GLN A 171 10.10 8.66 8.34
CA GLN A 171 10.55 7.67 7.37
C GLN A 171 11.14 6.43 8.06
N TRP A 172 10.90 5.28 7.44
CA TRP A 172 11.50 4.00 7.80
C TRP A 172 12.07 3.34 6.55
N GLU A 173 13.27 2.76 6.66
CA GLU A 173 13.97 2.11 5.56
C GLU A 173 14.30 0.65 5.89
N SER A 174 13.32 -0.23 5.74
CA SER A 174 13.53 -1.68 5.87
C SER A 174 14.42 -2.20 4.72
N PRO A 175 14.83 -3.48 4.71
CA PRO A 175 15.60 -4.04 3.60
C PRO A 175 14.88 -4.00 2.25
N ASP A 176 13.56 -4.04 2.25
CA ASP A 176 12.69 -4.13 1.08
C ASP A 176 11.92 -2.83 0.78
N LYS A 177 11.64 -2.00 1.80
CA LYS A 177 10.71 -0.87 1.68
C LYS A 177 11.32 0.42 2.21
N ILE A 178 10.98 1.52 1.56
CA ILE A 178 11.03 2.86 2.15
C ILE A 178 9.58 3.28 2.43
N ILE A 179 9.24 3.48 3.69
CA ILE A 179 7.93 3.94 4.14
C ILE A 179 8.10 5.40 4.56
N SER A 180 7.38 6.31 3.93
CA SER A 180 7.41 7.74 4.20
C SER A 180 6.01 8.23 4.53
N VAL A 181 5.88 8.98 5.62
CA VAL A 181 4.61 9.56 6.07
C VAL A 181 4.79 11.04 6.31
N THR A 182 3.92 11.85 5.72
CA THR A 182 3.76 13.26 6.06
C THR A 182 2.37 13.44 6.65
N MET A 183 2.26 14.05 7.82
CA MET A 183 0.96 14.38 8.41
C MET A 183 0.90 15.80 8.94
N SER A 184 -0.27 16.42 8.84
CA SER A 184 -0.52 17.74 9.42
C SER A 184 -0.52 17.68 10.94
N THR A 185 0.11 18.66 11.60
CA THR A 185 0.05 18.85 13.05
C THR A 185 -1.11 19.72 13.50
N LYS A 186 -1.78 20.40 12.56
CA LYS A 186 -2.98 21.19 12.78
C LYS A 186 -4.00 20.89 11.68
N PRO A 187 -5.30 21.00 11.98
CA PRO A 187 -6.31 20.79 10.96
C PRO A 187 -6.32 21.96 9.97
N ALA A 188 -6.40 21.65 8.68
CA ALA A 188 -6.71 22.61 7.62
C ALA A 188 -8.16 22.38 7.19
N ASP A 189 -8.96 23.44 7.12
CA ASP A 189 -10.41 23.35 6.85
C ASP A 189 -11.16 22.38 7.78
N GLY A 190 -10.69 22.24 9.02
CA GLY A 190 -11.27 21.35 10.03
C GLY A 190 -10.88 19.86 9.87
N GLU A 191 -9.93 19.52 9.00
CA GLU A 191 -9.44 18.15 8.83
C GLU A 191 -7.93 18.04 9.04
N TYR A 192 -7.51 17.00 9.76
CA TYR A 192 -6.14 16.52 9.73
C TYR A 192 -5.93 15.71 8.46
N THR A 193 -4.75 15.85 7.86
CA THR A 193 -4.35 15.10 6.66
C THR A 193 -3.11 14.26 6.94
N MET A 194 -3.04 13.12 6.26
CA MET A 194 -1.85 12.28 6.20
C MET A 194 -1.70 11.78 4.78
N GLY A 195 -0.49 11.93 4.26
CA GLY A 195 -0.05 11.17 3.10
C GLY A 195 0.89 10.06 3.55
N LEU A 196 0.73 8.88 2.95
CA LEU A 196 1.64 7.75 3.13
C LEU A 196 2.12 7.29 1.77
N THR A 197 3.42 7.03 1.67
CA THR A 197 4.08 6.48 0.50
C THR A 197 4.93 5.29 0.91
N VAL A 198 4.83 4.20 0.16
CA VAL A 198 5.76 3.06 0.28
C VAL A 198 6.40 2.79 -1.07
N VAL A 199 7.71 2.62 -1.06
CA VAL A 199 8.53 2.49 -2.26
C VAL A 199 9.40 1.23 -2.14
N ASP A 200 9.55 0.49 -3.24
CA ASP A 200 10.52 -0.59 -3.34
C ASP A 200 11.93 0.00 -3.21
N LYS A 201 12.66 -0.40 -2.16
CA LYS A 201 14.01 0.09 -1.88
C LYS A 201 15.01 -0.25 -2.99
N LYS A 202 14.72 -1.27 -3.82
CA LYS A 202 15.54 -1.65 -4.98
C LYS A 202 15.31 -0.78 -6.21
N THR A 203 14.38 0.16 -6.15
CA THR A 203 14.09 1.08 -7.26
C THR A 203 15.30 1.96 -7.56
N ASP A 204 15.70 2.02 -8.83
CA ASP A 204 16.67 3.00 -9.31
C ASP A 204 15.99 4.38 -9.44
N PHE A 205 16.13 5.21 -8.42
CA PHE A 205 15.50 6.54 -8.37
C PHE A 205 16.01 7.54 -9.42
N LYS A 206 17.15 7.25 -10.06
CA LYS A 206 17.61 8.04 -11.22
C LYS A 206 16.80 7.72 -12.47
N LYS A 207 16.29 6.50 -12.58
CA LYS A 207 15.36 6.12 -13.65
C LYS A 207 13.93 6.44 -13.25
N PHE A 208 13.56 6.24 -12.00
CA PHE A 208 12.19 6.41 -11.49
C PHE A 208 12.14 7.49 -10.38
N PRO A 209 11.96 8.78 -10.73
CA PRO A 209 12.01 9.89 -9.78
C PRO A 209 10.71 9.98 -8.99
N ILE A 210 10.52 9.07 -8.04
CA ILE A 210 9.25 8.92 -7.34
C ILE A 210 8.74 10.25 -6.72
N ASN A 211 9.64 11.11 -6.22
CA ASN A 211 9.31 12.43 -5.66
C ASN A 211 8.70 13.44 -6.66
N GLN A 212 8.72 13.17 -7.96
CA GLN A 212 8.05 13.98 -8.98
C GLN A 212 6.61 13.54 -9.24
N PHE A 213 6.23 12.33 -8.83
CA PHE A 213 4.92 11.73 -9.10
C PHE A 213 4.03 11.73 -7.86
N ILE A 214 4.62 11.69 -6.67
CA ILE A 214 3.85 11.70 -5.43
C ILE A 214 3.45 13.13 -5.09
N TYR A 215 2.14 13.36 -5.03
CA TYR A 215 1.59 14.58 -4.49
C TYR A 215 1.76 14.56 -2.96
N GLY A 216 2.06 15.70 -2.34
CA GLY A 216 1.94 15.95 -0.89
C GLY A 216 2.77 15.11 0.09
N ASN A 217 3.55 14.13 -0.37
CA ASN A 217 4.56 13.42 0.42
C ASN A 217 5.94 13.59 -0.21
N SER A 218 6.95 13.75 0.62
CA SER A 218 8.35 13.79 0.19
C SER A 218 9.09 12.59 0.76
N VAL A 219 9.63 11.73 -0.10
CA VAL A 219 10.47 10.61 0.33
C VAL A 219 11.93 11.08 0.37
N CYS A 220 12.63 10.86 1.48
CA CYS A 220 14.05 11.13 1.57
C CYS A 220 14.87 9.98 0.95
N LEU A 221 15.41 10.19 -0.25
CA LEU A 221 16.07 9.13 -1.04
C LEU A 221 17.60 9.15 -0.93
N ASP A 222 18.17 10.20 -0.35
CA ASP A 222 19.62 10.39 -0.22
C ASP A 222 20.00 10.89 1.19
N ASN A 223 21.31 10.98 1.47
CA ASN A 223 21.81 11.38 2.78
C ASN A 223 21.68 12.88 3.06
N THR A 224 21.26 13.70 2.09
CA THR A 224 21.17 15.15 2.28
C THR A 224 20.03 15.53 3.22
N CYS A 225 19.00 14.69 3.30
CA CYS A 225 17.82 14.88 4.16
C CYS A 225 17.76 13.94 5.37
N LYS A 226 18.85 13.20 5.66
CA LYS A 226 18.99 12.32 6.84
C LYS A 226 19.99 12.94 7.82
N GLU A 227 19.76 12.74 9.12
CA GLU A 227 20.73 13.08 10.18
C GLU A 227 21.92 12.11 10.19
#